data_AF-A0A0U1KRJ7-F1
#
_entry.id   AF-A0A0U1KRJ7-F1
#
_cell.length_a   1.000
_cell.length_b   1.000
_cell.length_c   1.000
_cell.angle_alpha   90.00
_cell.angle_beta   90.00
_cell.angle_gamma   90.00
#
_symmetry.space_group_name_H-M   'P 1'
#
loop_
_entity.id
_entity.type
_entity.pdbx_description
1 polymer ?
#
loop_
_entity_poly.entity_id
_entity_poly.type
_entity_poly.pdbx_seq_one_letter_code
_entity_poly.pdbx_strand_id
1 'polypeptide(L)'
;MTEDKQSETKEKLLLQAVKTQRSILQLLDHTLYDTYQSEKNRPIEEQNEDLLHLAHRVRTIIGKKPKLKEVYRKLQEEHELDL
;
A
#
# COMPACT_ATOMS: atom_id res chain seq x y z
N MET A 1 -19.55 -26.50 17.86
CA MET A 1 -18.57 -25.73 18.68
C MET A 1 -17.18 -25.63 18.08
N THR A 2 -16.80 -26.43 17.08
CA THR A 2 -15.49 -26.35 16.39
C THR A 2 -15.48 -25.41 15.17
N GLU A 3 -16.62 -25.25 14.49
CA GLU A 3 -16.74 -24.39 13.30
C GLU A 3 -16.58 -22.88 13.63
N ASP A 4 -17.19 -22.39 14.72
CA ASP A 4 -17.07 -20.98 15.13
C ASP A 4 -15.62 -20.58 15.45
N LYS A 5 -14.86 -21.45 16.13
CA LYS A 5 -13.43 -21.18 16.43
C LYS A 5 -12.55 -21.17 15.18
N GLN A 6 -12.87 -22.00 14.18
CA GLN A 6 -12.15 -21.99 12.90
C GLN A 6 -12.47 -20.73 12.10
N SER A 7 -13.72 -20.27 12.12
CA SER A 7 -14.15 -19.03 11.47
C SER A 7 -13.42 -17.81 12.05
N GLU A 8 -13.40 -17.65 13.38
CA GLU A 8 -12.69 -16.56 14.06
C GLU A 8 -11.18 -16.54 13.73
N THR A 9 -10.56 -17.71 13.63
CA THR A 9 -9.13 -17.83 13.30
C THR A 9 -8.87 -17.38 11.87
N LYS A 10 -9.73 -17.78 10.93
CA LYS A 10 -9.64 -17.40 9.52
C LYS A 10 -9.81 -15.88 9.34
N GLU A 11 -10.80 -15.28 10.01
CA GLU A 11 -11.04 -13.84 9.95
C GLU A 11 -9.85 -13.03 10.48
N LYS A 12 -9.26 -13.44 11.61
CA LYS A 12 -8.04 -12.82 12.15
C LYS A 12 -6.87 -12.88 11.17
N LEU A 13 -6.66 -14.03 10.53
CA LEU A 13 -5.61 -14.19 9.52
C LEU A 13 -5.83 -13.31 8.30
N LEU A 14 -7.07 -13.22 7.80
CA LEU A 14 -7.43 -12.35 6.69
C LEU A 14 -7.20 -10.88 7.05
N LEU A 15 -7.61 -10.46 8.24
CA LEU A 15 -7.37 -9.10 8.73
C LEU A 15 -5.86 -8.79 8.82
N GLN A 16 -5.07 -9.71 9.38
CA GLN A 16 -3.62 -9.55 9.46
C GLN A 16 -2.98 -9.45 8.06
N ALA A 17 -3.46 -10.24 7.09
CA ALA A 17 -2.99 -10.16 5.72
C ALA A 17 -3.31 -8.79 5.08
N VAL A 18 -4.52 -8.26 5.32
CA VAL A 18 -4.91 -6.93 4.81
C VAL A 18 -4.08 -5.81 5.44
N LYS A 19 -3.84 -5.86 6.77
CA LYS A 19 -2.92 -4.95 7.48
C LYS A 19 -1.53 -4.98 6.88
N THR A 20 -0.98 -6.19 6.68
CA THR A 20 0.35 -6.39 6.09
C THR A 20 0.42 -5.84 4.66
N GLN A 21 -0.58 -6.11 3.82
CA GLN A 21 -0.66 -5.57 2.46
C GLN A 21 -0.66 -4.05 2.46
N ARG A 22 -1.40 -3.41 3.39
CA ARG A 22 -1.41 -1.95 3.53
C ARG A 22 -0.04 -1.42 3.88
N SER A 23 0.64 -2.00 4.88
CA SER A 23 1.99 -1.60 5.27
C SER A 23 3.00 -1.75 4.13
N ILE A 24 2.91 -2.82 3.33
CA ILE A 24 3.76 -3.01 2.15
C ILE A 24 3.52 -1.92 1.11
N LEU A 25 2.26 -1.54 0.86
CA LEU A 25 1.94 -0.48 -0.09
C LEU A 25 2.43 0.89 0.38
N GLN A 26 2.34 1.18 1.68
CA GLN A 26 2.87 2.42 2.26
C GLN A 26 4.41 2.47 2.15
N LEU A 27 5.08 1.36 2.48
CA LEU A 27 6.53 1.25 2.33
C LEU A 27 6.93 1.47 0.87
N LEU A 28 6.24 0.82 -0.07
CA LEU A 28 6.52 0.96 -1.49
C LEU A 28 6.30 2.39 -1.99
N ASP A 29 5.23 3.07 -1.58
CA ASP A 29 4.98 4.46 -1.97
C ASP A 29 6.06 5.41 -1.43
N HIS A 30 6.47 5.25 -0.17
CA HIS A 30 7.58 6.02 0.41
C HIS A 30 8.91 5.76 -0.30
N THR A 31 9.29 4.49 -0.51
CA THR A 31 10.53 4.16 -1.20
C THR A 31 10.57 4.73 -2.62
N LEU A 32 9.46 4.68 -3.35
CA LEU A 32 9.37 5.26 -4.69
C LEU A 32 9.40 6.79 -4.65
N TYR A 33 8.83 7.41 -3.62
CA TYR A 33 8.91 8.87 -3.45
C TYR A 33 10.35 9.30 -3.22
N ASP A 34 11.04 8.64 -2.29
CA ASP A 34 12.43 8.95 -1.96
C ASP A 34 13.34 8.73 -3.17
N THR A 35 13.11 7.64 -3.92
CA THR A 35 13.81 7.35 -5.18
C THR A 35 13.57 8.46 -6.20
N TYR A 36 12.31 8.87 -6.39
CA TYR A 36 11.97 9.95 -7.31
C TYR A 36 12.66 11.27 -6.92
N GLN A 37 12.61 11.64 -5.63
CA GLN A 37 13.23 12.88 -5.14
C GLN A 37 14.76 12.84 -5.27
N SER A 38 15.37 11.73 -4.87
CA SER A 38 16.81 11.50 -5.00
C SER A 38 17.27 11.69 -6.45
N GLU A 39 16.52 11.10 -7.40
CA GLU A 39 16.84 11.20 -8.82
C GLU A 39 16.56 12.59 -9.38
N LYS A 40 15.43 13.21 -9.02
CA LYS A 40 15.03 14.53 -9.53
C LYS A 40 15.97 15.66 -9.07
N ASN A 41 16.64 15.47 -7.94
CA ASN A 41 17.59 16.43 -7.38
C ASN A 41 19.01 16.34 -7.99
N ARG A 42 19.28 15.36 -8.86
CA ARG A 42 20.54 15.28 -9.62
C ARG A 42 20.59 16.33 -10.74
N PRO A 43 21.79 16.70 -11.24
CA PRO A 43 21.93 17.46 -12.48
C PRO A 43 21.14 16.79 -13.62
N ILE A 44 20.53 17.59 -14.50
CA ILE A 44 19.58 17.09 -15.53
C ILE A 44 20.25 16.04 -16.43
N GLU A 45 21.52 16.23 -16.73
CA GLU A 45 22.32 15.35 -17.59
C GLU A 45 22.59 13.98 -16.95
N GLU A 46 22.47 13.89 -15.62
CA GLU A 46 22.65 12.67 -14.83
C GLU A 46 21.32 12.03 -14.41
N GLN A 47 20.18 12.64 -14.71
CA GLN A 47 18.87 12.10 -14.34
C GLN A 47 18.54 10.87 -15.17
N ASN A 48 18.14 9.81 -14.49
CA ASN A 48 17.55 8.63 -15.07
C ASN A 48 16.05 8.85 -15.28
N GLU A 49 15.68 9.33 -16.46
CA GLU A 49 14.29 9.59 -16.84
C GLU A 49 13.39 8.34 -16.76
N ASP A 50 13.92 7.16 -17.10
CA ASP A 50 13.17 5.91 -16.99
C ASP A 50 12.80 5.61 -15.54
N LEU A 51 13.72 5.86 -14.60
CA LEU A 51 13.49 5.70 -13.17
C LEU A 51 12.46 6.71 -12.64
N LEU A 52 12.57 7.98 -13.05
CA LEU A 52 11.60 9.04 -12.70
C LEU A 52 10.20 8.68 -13.19
N HIS A 53 10.07 8.26 -14.45
CA HIS A 53 8.80 7.85 -15.04
C HIS A 53 8.22 6.62 -14.35
N LEU A 54 9.05 5.61 -14.08
CA LEU A 54 8.63 4.40 -13.38
C LEU A 54 8.12 4.74 -11.98
N ALA A 55 8.90 5.49 -11.20
CA ALA A 55 8.53 5.87 -9.83
C ALA A 55 7.22 6.66 -9.80
N HIS A 56 7.09 7.67 -10.67
CA HIS A 56 5.86 8.46 -10.77
C HIS A 56 4.64 7.61 -11.17
N ARG A 57 4.79 6.73 -12.17
CA ARG A 57 3.71 5.87 -12.66
C ARG A 57 3.26 4.87 -11.61
N VAL A 58 4.19 4.21 -10.92
CA VAL A 58 3.85 3.21 -9.90
C VAL A 58 3.17 3.86 -8.71
N ARG A 59 3.64 5.01 -8.23
CA ARG A 59 2.97 5.79 -7.17
C ARG A 59 1.57 6.22 -7.56
N THR A 60 1.38 6.64 -8.81
CA THR A 60 0.06 6.94 -9.35
C THR A 60 -0.86 5.71 -9.31
N ILE A 61 -0.36 4.54 -9.68
CA ILE A 61 -1.13 3.28 -9.61
C ILE A 61 -1.50 2.94 -8.17
N ILE A 62 -0.56 3.02 -7.22
CA ILE A 62 -0.78 2.75 -5.80
C ILE A 62 -1.83 3.72 -5.24
N GLY A 63 -1.63 5.02 -5.43
CA GLY A 63 -2.53 6.06 -4.95
C GLY A 63 -3.93 6.02 -5.55
N LYS A 64 -4.08 5.51 -6.79
CA LYS A 64 -5.38 5.44 -7.46
C LYS A 64 -6.26 4.27 -7.04
N LYS A 65 -5.75 3.19 -6.43
CA LYS A 65 -6.52 1.95 -6.13
C LYS A 65 -7.79 2.24 -5.32
N PRO A 66 -8.95 2.51 -5.97
CA PRO A 66 -10.10 3.09 -5.29
C PRO A 66 -10.85 2.00 -4.54
N LYS A 67 -10.96 0.81 -5.14
CA LYS A 67 -11.51 -0.40 -4.52
C LYS A 67 -10.76 -0.80 -3.25
N LEU A 68 -9.44 -0.63 -3.21
CA LEU A 68 -8.64 -0.98 -2.04
C LEU A 68 -8.84 0.04 -0.91
N LYS A 69 -8.89 1.34 -1.25
CA LYS A 69 -9.24 2.40 -0.31
C LYS A 69 -10.64 2.20 0.28
N GLU A 70 -11.60 1.79 -0.55
CA GLU A 70 -12.96 1.48 -0.09
C GLU A 70 -12.98 0.27 0.87
N VAL A 71 -12.22 -0.79 0.57
CA VAL A 71 -12.07 -1.95 1.48
C VAL A 71 -11.45 -1.52 2.81
N TYR A 72 -10.38 -0.72 2.80
CA TYR A 72 -9.78 -0.21 4.04
C TYR A 72 -10.74 0.67 4.84
N ARG A 73 -11.51 1.52 4.16
CA ARG A 73 -12.53 2.37 4.79
C ARG A 73 -13.62 1.52 5.46
N LYS A 74 -14.17 0.52 4.77
CA LYS A 74 -15.16 -0.40 5.35
C LYS A 74 -14.60 -1.14 6.55
N LEU A 75 -13.34 -1.60 6.47
CA LEU A 75 -12.69 -2.24 7.61
C LEU A 75 -12.48 -1.30 8.80
N GLN A 76 -12.15 -0.03 8.59
CA GLN A 76 -12.08 0.98 9.65
C GLN A 76 -13.46 1.26 10.27
N GLU A 77 -14.48 1.46 9.43
CA GLU A 77 -15.83 1.85 9.86
C GLU A 77 -16.62 0.71 10.52
N GLU A 78 -16.56 -0.51 9.97
CA GLU A 78 -17.39 -1.65 10.39
C GLU A 78 -16.75 -2.48 11.51
N HIS A 79 -15.43 -2.37 11.70
CA HIS A 79 -14.69 -3.21 12.64
C HIS A 79 -13.79 -2.42 13.62
N GLU A 80 -13.92 -1.09 13.69
CA GLU A 80 -13.12 -0.20 14.55
C GLU A 80 -11.60 -0.43 14.43
N LEU A 81 -11.16 -0.84 13.24
CA LEU A 81 -9.78 -1.20 13.02
C LEU A 81 -8.94 0.04 12.78
N ASP A 82 -7.95 0.30 13.64
CA ASP A 82 -6.88 1.23 13.32
C ASP A 82 -5.98 0.59 12.24
N LEU A 83 -6.33 0.87 11.00
CA LEU A 83 -5.61 0.49 9.78
C LEU A 83 -4.83 1.68 9.28
#